data_AF-N1QSU9-F1
#
_entry.id   AF-N1QSU9-F1
#
_cell.length_a   1.000
_cell.length_b   1.000
_cell.length_c   1.000
_cell.angle_alpha   90.00
_cell.angle_beta   90.00
_cell.angle_gamma   90.00
#
_symmetry.space_group_name_H-M   'P 1'
#
loop_
_entity.id
_entity.type
_entity.pdbx_description
1 polymer ?
#
loop_
_entity_poly.entity_id
_entity_poly.type
_entity_poly.pdbx_seq_one_letter_code
_entity_poly.pdbx_strand_id
1 'polypeptide(L)'
;MGSSSKVVRPEEVLESLKNDGTVDALRMKIIAQLKADEDMKKNTMMMVEQSKVLKTPGAEKKTKRELFDALRQELETPVLEKASKAVWELILDNGGLGKEITETVEKVFCRLSGIDRNRQTWLGKEITETVEKVFCRLSGIDVMPPPASTSGAPQEKQTNMAVEEGQKDMEMDASEPSSSSRKRPFSDISVKGAGAIPNGGATYQHDDHEDGN
;
A
#
# COMPACT_ATOMS: atom_id res chain seq x y z
N MET A 1 6.96 -40.06 13.81
CA MET A 1 6.11 -40.45 12.66
C MET A 1 6.33 -39.43 11.56
N GLY A 2 6.94 -39.82 10.44
CA GLY A 2 7.21 -38.89 9.33
C GLY A 2 5.91 -38.53 8.64
N SER A 3 5.53 -37.25 8.66
CA SER A 3 4.40 -36.74 7.88
C SER A 3 4.67 -37.02 6.41
N SER A 4 3.90 -37.93 5.82
CA SER A 4 3.94 -38.20 4.38
C SER A 4 3.61 -36.90 3.64
N SER A 5 4.54 -36.41 2.83
CA SER A 5 4.31 -35.21 2.01
C SER A 5 3.12 -35.48 1.10
N LYS A 6 2.03 -34.75 1.28
CA LYS A 6 0.87 -34.84 0.40
C LYS A 6 1.27 -34.23 -0.94
N VAL A 7 1.08 -34.98 -2.03
CA VAL A 7 1.21 -34.40 -3.38
C VAL A 7 0.09 -33.41 -3.57
N VAL A 8 0.41 -32.11 -3.55
CA VAL A 8 -0.54 -31.03 -3.80
C VAL A 8 -0.53 -30.69 -5.28
N ARG A 9 -1.70 -30.73 -5.90
CA ARG A 9 -1.88 -30.35 -7.30
C ARG A 9 -2.10 -28.83 -7.44
N PRO A 10 -1.71 -28.21 -8.57
CA PRO A 10 -1.98 -26.79 -8.82
C PRO A 10 -3.48 -26.44 -8.73
N GLU A 11 -4.35 -27.34 -9.16
CA GLU A 11 -5.80 -27.15 -9.10
C GLU A 11 -6.31 -27.04 -7.66
N GLU A 12 -5.72 -27.78 -6.70
CA GLU A 12 -6.08 -27.70 -5.28
C GLU A 12 -5.68 -26.35 -4.68
N VAL A 13 -4.54 -25.80 -5.09
CA VAL A 13 -4.07 -24.47 -4.66
C VAL A 13 -5.02 -23.39 -5.19
N LEU A 14 -5.33 -23.45 -6.49
CA LEU A 14 -6.21 -22.49 -7.14
C LEU A 14 -7.63 -22.52 -6.55
N GLU A 15 -8.16 -23.72 -6.30
CA GLU A 15 -9.48 -23.87 -5.70
C GLU A 15 -9.52 -23.34 -4.26
N SER A 16 -8.46 -23.57 -3.46
CA SER A 16 -8.34 -22.95 -2.14
C SER A 16 -8.34 -21.42 -2.21
N LEU A 17 -7.56 -20.82 -3.13
CA LEU A 17 -7.44 -19.37 -3.29
C LEU A 17 -8.74 -18.71 -3.77
N LYS A 18 -9.53 -19.42 -4.57
CA LYS A 18 -10.85 -18.95 -5.00
C LYS A 18 -11.85 -18.99 -3.84
N ASN A 19 -11.83 -20.07 -3.06
CA ASN A 19 -12.82 -20.29 -2.00
C ASN A 19 -12.59 -19.42 -0.75
N ASP A 20 -11.35 -18.98 -0.49
CA ASP A 20 -11.04 -18.06 0.62
C ASP A 20 -11.10 -16.57 0.24
N GLY A 21 -11.48 -16.25 -1.00
CA GLY A 21 -11.61 -14.87 -1.50
C GLY A 21 -10.28 -14.19 -1.82
N THR A 22 -9.15 -14.90 -1.73
CA THR A 22 -7.83 -14.33 -2.01
C THR A 22 -7.70 -13.89 -3.47
N VAL A 23 -8.24 -14.65 -4.42
CA VAL A 23 -8.25 -14.25 -5.85
C VAL A 23 -8.98 -12.94 -6.06
N ASP A 24 -10.13 -12.74 -5.40
CA ASP A 24 -10.88 -11.49 -5.48
C ASP A 24 -10.10 -10.33 -4.85
N ALA A 25 -9.46 -10.56 -3.70
CA ALA A 25 -8.64 -9.55 -3.04
C ALA A 25 -7.45 -9.12 -3.91
N LEU A 26 -6.75 -10.07 -4.54
CA LEU A 26 -5.67 -9.79 -5.49
C LEU A 26 -6.19 -9.03 -6.72
N ARG A 27 -7.34 -9.43 -7.29
CA ARG A 27 -7.98 -8.69 -8.39
C ARG A 27 -8.27 -7.25 -7.99
N MET A 28 -8.81 -7.02 -6.79
CA MET A 28 -9.09 -5.67 -6.30
C MET A 28 -7.82 -4.83 -6.15
N LYS A 29 -6.71 -5.42 -5.67
CA LYS A 29 -5.41 -4.74 -5.58
C LYS A 29 -4.86 -4.37 -6.95
N ILE A 30 -4.93 -5.27 -7.93
CA ILE A 30 -4.51 -5.01 -9.32
C ILE A 30 -5.31 -3.84 -9.90
N ILE A 31 -6.64 -3.87 -9.75
CA ILE A 31 -7.52 -2.78 -10.22
C ILE A 31 -7.15 -1.46 -9.52
N ALA A 32 -6.90 -1.49 -8.21
CA ALA A 32 -6.53 -0.29 -7.47
C ALA A 32 -5.22 0.31 -7.95
N GLN A 33 -4.19 -0.50 -8.19
CA GLN A 33 -2.90 -0.03 -8.70
C GLN A 33 -3.03 0.49 -10.14
N LEU A 34 -3.74 -0.21 -11.02
CA LEU A 34 -3.98 0.26 -12.39
C LEU A 34 -4.75 1.59 -12.42
N LYS A 35 -5.72 1.78 -11.53
CA LYS A 35 -6.45 3.06 -11.40
C LYS A 35 -5.59 4.17 -10.80
N ALA A 36 -4.56 3.83 -10.04
CA ALA A 36 -3.62 4.79 -9.46
C ALA A 36 -2.44 5.12 -10.39
N ASP A 37 -2.21 4.31 -11.43
CA ASP A 37 -1.14 4.49 -12.40
C ASP A 37 -1.30 5.80 -13.19
N GLU A 38 -0.39 6.74 -12.93
CA GLU A 38 -0.36 8.05 -13.59
C GLU A 38 0.05 7.95 -15.05
N ASP A 39 0.87 6.97 -15.43
CA ASP A 39 1.26 6.80 -16.84
C ASP A 39 0.06 6.31 -17.65
N MET A 40 -0.76 5.42 -17.10
CA MET A 40 -2.01 4.98 -17.73
C MET A 40 -3.01 6.13 -17.87
N LYS A 41 -3.16 6.98 -16.84
CA LYS A 41 -4.03 8.17 -16.89
C LYS A 41 -3.54 9.17 -17.94
N LYS A 42 -2.25 9.48 -17.93
CA LYS A 42 -1.62 10.40 -18.90
C LYS A 42 -1.77 9.86 -20.32
N ASN A 43 -1.59 8.56 -20.51
CA ASN A 43 -1.77 7.93 -21.81
C ASN A 43 -3.21 8.07 -22.32
N THR A 44 -4.18 7.76 -21.45
CA THR A 44 -5.61 7.90 -21.78
C THR A 44 -5.96 9.34 -22.12
N MET A 45 -5.43 10.32 -21.38
CA MET A 45 -5.64 11.73 -21.67
C MET A 45 -5.08 12.13 -23.04
N MET A 46 -3.84 11.72 -23.37
CA MET A 46 -3.26 11.95 -24.70
C MET A 46 -4.10 11.30 -25.82
N MET A 47 -4.64 10.10 -25.60
CA MET A 47 -5.54 9.45 -26.56
C MET A 47 -6.82 10.25 -26.79
N VAL A 48 -7.41 10.79 -25.72
CA VAL A 48 -8.58 11.67 -25.80
C VAL A 48 -8.25 12.94 -26.57
N GLU A 49 -7.14 13.62 -26.25
CA GLU A 49 -6.69 14.82 -26.98
C GLU A 49 -6.42 14.55 -28.46
N GLN A 50 -5.96 13.35 -28.78
CA GLN A 50 -5.68 12.96 -30.16
C GLN A 50 -6.89 12.41 -30.92
N SER A 51 -8.03 12.22 -30.24
CA SER A 51 -9.26 11.62 -30.78
C SER A 51 -9.73 12.27 -32.08
N LYS A 52 -10.14 11.42 -33.03
CA LYS A 52 -10.81 11.84 -34.26
C LYS A 52 -12.18 12.43 -33.96
N VAL A 53 -12.92 11.84 -33.02
CA VAL A 53 -14.25 12.33 -32.59
C VAL A 53 -14.16 13.79 -32.14
N LEU A 54 -13.16 14.16 -31.34
CA LEU A 54 -13.00 15.55 -30.88
C LEU A 54 -12.46 16.49 -31.97
N LYS A 55 -11.63 15.99 -32.88
CA LYS A 55 -11.03 16.80 -33.96
C LYS A 55 -11.93 16.97 -35.19
N THR A 56 -13.06 16.27 -35.23
CA THR A 56 -13.99 16.34 -36.36
C THR A 56 -14.76 17.67 -36.33
N PRO A 57 -14.82 18.45 -37.43
CA PRO A 57 -15.64 19.65 -37.50
C PRO A 57 -17.11 19.36 -37.15
N GLY A 58 -17.73 20.19 -36.32
CA GLY A 58 -19.10 19.96 -35.85
C GLY A 58 -19.19 19.14 -34.57
N ALA A 59 -18.06 18.66 -34.00
CA ALA A 59 -18.04 18.03 -32.68
C ALA A 59 -18.58 18.98 -31.59
N GLU A 60 -18.37 20.28 -31.73
CA GLU A 60 -18.88 21.34 -30.84
C GLU A 60 -20.41 21.45 -30.82
N LYS A 61 -21.09 20.91 -31.84
CA LYS A 61 -22.56 20.93 -31.97
C LYS A 61 -23.22 19.68 -31.39
N LYS A 62 -22.45 18.65 -31.05
CA LYS A 62 -22.96 17.40 -30.47
C LYS A 62 -23.29 17.58 -28.99
N THR A 63 -24.24 16.79 -28.50
CA THR A 63 -24.50 16.72 -27.06
C THR A 63 -23.35 16.02 -26.34
N LYS A 64 -23.18 16.33 -25.04
CA LYS A 64 -22.16 15.68 -24.20
C LYS A 64 -22.25 14.15 -24.24
N ARG A 65 -23.47 13.62 -24.29
CA ARG A 65 -23.70 12.17 -24.35
C ARG A 65 -23.21 11.58 -25.67
N GLU A 66 -23.61 12.15 -26.80
CA GLU A 66 -23.15 11.68 -28.12
C GLU A 66 -21.63 11.77 -28.25
N LEU A 67 -21.02 12.81 -27.71
CA LEU A 67 -19.57 12.96 -27.71
C LEU A 67 -18.89 11.88 -26.86
N PHE A 68 -19.41 11.60 -25.66
CA PHE A 68 -18.87 10.56 -24.78
C PHE A 68 -19.05 9.16 -25.37
N ASP A 69 -20.22 8.86 -25.91
CA ASP A 69 -20.51 7.57 -26.54
C ASP A 69 -19.60 7.33 -27.75
N ALA A 70 -19.42 8.35 -28.60
CA ALA A 70 -18.51 8.27 -29.74
C ALA A 70 -17.03 8.16 -29.31
N LEU A 71 -16.62 8.92 -28.30
CA LEU A 71 -15.28 8.82 -27.72
C LEU A 71 -15.01 7.44 -27.14
N ARG A 72 -15.98 6.89 -26.40
CA ARG A 72 -15.88 5.53 -25.86
C ARG A 72 -15.72 4.52 -27.00
N GLN A 73 -16.54 4.61 -28.04
CA GLN A 73 -16.47 3.71 -29.18
C GLN A 73 -15.11 3.78 -29.89
N GLU A 74 -14.49 4.96 -29.97
CA GLU A 74 -13.15 5.14 -30.57
C GLU A 74 -12.03 4.62 -29.67
N LEU A 75 -12.11 4.91 -28.36
CA LEU A 75 -10.97 4.77 -27.44
C LEU A 75 -11.02 3.50 -26.57
N GLU A 76 -12.15 2.81 -26.46
CA GLU A 76 -12.31 1.64 -25.60
C GLU A 76 -11.27 0.56 -25.92
N THR A 77 -11.17 0.15 -27.19
CA THR A 77 -10.18 -0.86 -27.62
C THR A 77 -8.73 -0.47 -27.31
N PRO A 78 -8.19 0.67 -27.78
CA PRO A 78 -6.78 1.00 -27.54
C PRO A 78 -6.44 1.25 -26.06
N VAL A 79 -7.40 1.78 -25.27
CA VAL A 79 -7.22 1.95 -23.81
C VAL A 79 -7.19 0.58 -23.13
N LEU A 80 -8.12 -0.32 -23.49
CA LEU A 80 -8.17 -1.67 -22.92
C LEU A 80 -6.95 -2.51 -23.28
N GLU A 81 -6.41 -2.37 -24.50
CA GLU A 81 -5.17 -3.04 -24.91
C GLU A 81 -3.98 -2.60 -24.03
N LYS A 82 -3.83 -1.30 -23.78
CA LYS A 82 -2.77 -0.78 -22.90
C LYS A 82 -2.97 -1.20 -21.45
N ALA A 83 -4.20 -1.14 -20.96
CA ALA A 83 -4.55 -1.59 -19.61
C ALA A 83 -4.25 -3.08 -19.43
N SER A 84 -4.61 -3.92 -20.41
CA SER A 84 -4.33 -5.36 -20.41
C SER A 84 -2.82 -5.64 -20.32
N LYS A 85 -2.02 -4.92 -21.11
CA LYS A 85 -0.56 -5.01 -21.03
C LYS A 85 -0.04 -4.60 -19.66
N ALA A 86 -0.46 -3.45 -19.13
CA ALA A 86 -0.03 -2.97 -17.82
C ALA A 86 -0.39 -3.94 -16.68
N VAL A 87 -1.57 -4.57 -16.75
CA VAL A 87 -1.97 -5.60 -15.79
C VAL A 87 -1.06 -6.82 -15.86
N TRP A 88 -0.69 -7.28 -17.06
CA TRP A 88 0.24 -8.40 -17.19
C TRP A 88 1.62 -8.08 -16.63
N GLU A 89 2.16 -6.89 -16.92
CA GLU A 89 3.43 -6.44 -16.33
C GLU A 89 3.34 -6.42 -14.79
N LEU A 90 2.20 -5.99 -14.23
CA LEU A 90 2.01 -5.96 -12.78
C LEU A 90 1.93 -7.36 -12.14
N ILE A 91 1.30 -8.31 -12.83
CA ILE A 91 1.19 -9.70 -12.36
C ILE A 91 2.53 -10.43 -12.46
N LEU A 92 3.31 -10.14 -13.51
CA LEU A 92 4.60 -10.79 -13.78
C LEU A 92 5.79 -10.10 -13.11
N ASP A 93 5.58 -8.93 -12.49
CA ASP A 93 6.60 -8.22 -11.73
C ASP A 93 7.18 -9.12 -10.62
N ASN A 94 8.51 -9.23 -10.58
CA ASN A 94 9.20 -9.96 -9.51
C ASN A 94 9.24 -9.15 -8.20
N GLY A 95 8.86 -7.88 -8.24
CA GLY A 95 8.62 -7.02 -7.09
C GLY A 95 7.14 -6.83 -6.76
N GLY A 96 6.85 -5.79 -5.96
CA GLY A 96 5.51 -5.25 -5.78
C GLY A 96 4.40 -6.28 -5.62
N LEU A 97 3.41 -6.21 -6.51
CA LEU A 97 2.20 -7.04 -6.46
C LEU A 97 2.44 -8.45 -7.02
N GLY A 98 3.23 -8.63 -8.08
CA GLY A 98 3.55 -9.97 -8.61
C GLY A 98 4.32 -10.85 -7.62
N LYS A 99 5.20 -10.26 -6.81
CA LYS A 99 5.81 -10.92 -5.64
C LYS A 99 4.77 -11.33 -4.60
N GLU A 100 3.83 -10.44 -4.28
CA GLU A 100 2.75 -10.74 -3.32
C GLU A 100 1.88 -11.91 -3.81
N ILE A 101 1.54 -11.95 -5.10
CA ILE A 101 0.83 -13.08 -5.73
C ILE A 101 1.63 -14.37 -5.54
N THR A 102 2.92 -14.34 -5.87
CA THR A 102 3.81 -15.50 -5.77
C THR A 102 3.89 -16.03 -4.34
N GLU A 103 4.13 -15.15 -3.37
CA GLU A 103 4.20 -15.50 -1.94
C GLU A 103 2.87 -16.05 -1.42
N THR A 104 1.76 -15.51 -1.90
CA THR A 104 0.42 -15.96 -1.51
C THR A 104 0.14 -17.36 -2.03
N VAL A 105 0.43 -17.63 -3.31
CA VAL A 105 0.30 -18.96 -3.91
C VAL A 105 1.21 -19.96 -3.18
N GLU A 106 2.47 -19.59 -2.92
CA GLU A 106 3.43 -20.45 -2.22
C GLU A 106 2.96 -20.75 -0.79
N LYS A 107 2.42 -19.76 -0.07
CA LYS A 107 1.87 -19.93 1.28
C LYS A 107 0.72 -20.94 1.31
N VAL A 108 -0.20 -20.87 0.34
CA VAL A 108 -1.30 -21.83 0.23
C VAL A 108 -0.78 -23.22 -0.13
N PHE A 109 0.16 -23.31 -1.07
CA PHE A 109 0.80 -24.57 -1.42
C PHE A 109 1.49 -25.23 -0.22
N CYS A 110 2.29 -24.49 0.54
CA CYS A 110 2.95 -24.95 1.76
C CYS A 110 1.95 -25.50 2.78
N ARG A 111 0.87 -24.74 3.03
CA ARG A 111 -0.22 -25.12 3.94
C ARG A 111 -0.88 -26.42 3.51
N LEU A 112 -1.21 -26.57 2.23
CA LEU A 112 -1.85 -27.79 1.70
C LEU A 112 -0.91 -29.00 1.70
N SER A 113 0.40 -28.76 1.54
CA SER A 113 1.43 -29.81 1.50
C SER A 113 1.82 -30.31 2.89
N GLY A 114 1.35 -29.66 3.96
CA GLY A 114 1.82 -29.91 5.33
C GLY A 114 3.27 -29.46 5.56
N ILE A 115 3.81 -28.67 4.63
CA ILE A 115 5.11 -27.99 4.76
C ILE A 115 4.82 -26.64 5.39
N ASP A 116 4.40 -26.65 6.65
CA ASP A 116 4.29 -25.40 7.39
C ASP A 116 5.70 -24.87 7.65
N ARG A 117 6.03 -23.71 7.07
CA ARG A 117 7.26 -22.95 7.39
C ARG A 117 7.35 -22.60 8.89
N ASN A 118 6.25 -22.79 9.64
CA ASN A 118 6.22 -22.73 11.10
C ASN A 118 6.99 -23.87 11.78
N ARG A 119 7.52 -24.87 11.06
CA ARG A 119 8.44 -25.86 11.65
C ARG A 119 9.75 -25.22 12.14
N GLN A 120 10.19 -24.10 11.53
CA GLN A 120 11.32 -23.32 12.05
C GLN A 120 11.01 -22.68 13.41
N THR A 121 9.78 -22.20 13.64
CA THR A 121 9.38 -21.61 14.93
C THR A 121 9.05 -22.69 15.97
N TRP A 122 8.62 -23.88 15.54
CA TRP A 122 8.40 -25.04 16.40
C TRP A 122 9.72 -25.64 16.90
N LEU A 123 10.71 -25.81 16.01
CA LEU A 123 12.09 -26.18 16.40
C LEU A 123 12.73 -25.10 17.27
N GLY A 124 12.51 -23.82 16.96
CA GLY A 124 12.98 -22.72 17.80
C GLY A 124 12.43 -22.80 19.23
N LYS A 125 11.13 -23.08 19.41
CA LYS A 125 10.51 -23.27 20.73
C LYS A 125 11.05 -24.49 21.47
N GLU A 126 11.21 -25.62 20.79
CA GLU A 126 11.76 -26.85 21.39
C GLU A 126 13.23 -26.69 21.76
N ILE A 127 14.01 -25.96 20.95
CA ILE A 127 15.40 -25.59 21.27
C ILE A 127 15.44 -24.63 22.47
N THR A 128 14.60 -23.59 22.51
CA THR A 128 14.54 -22.67 23.66
C THR A 128 14.12 -23.40 24.93
N GLU A 129 13.10 -24.26 24.89
CA GLU A 129 12.67 -25.08 26.03
C GLU A 129 13.77 -26.04 26.48
N THR A 130 14.48 -26.67 25.55
CA THR A 130 15.60 -27.56 25.86
C THR A 130 16.77 -26.80 26.49
N VAL A 131 17.11 -25.63 25.95
CA VAL A 131 18.16 -24.77 26.49
C VAL A 131 17.78 -24.25 27.88
N GLU A 132 16.55 -23.81 28.10
CA GLU A 132 16.04 -23.42 29.43
C GLU A 132 16.11 -24.58 30.42
N LYS A 133 15.70 -25.79 30.02
CA LYS A 133 15.74 -26.99 30.87
C LYS A 133 17.16 -27.41 31.24
N VAL A 134 18.10 -27.30 30.30
CA VAL A 134 19.53 -27.54 30.54
C VAL A 134 20.12 -26.44 31.41
N PHE A 135 19.76 -25.18 31.17
CA PHE A 135 20.16 -24.04 31.98
C PHE A 135 19.67 -24.16 33.43
N CYS A 136 18.41 -24.53 33.68
CA CYS A 136 17.87 -24.79 35.03
C CYS A 136 18.63 -25.92 35.74
N ARG A 137 18.97 -27.00 35.01
CA ARG A 137 19.74 -28.12 35.57
C ARG A 137 21.18 -27.73 35.92
N LEU A 138 21.82 -26.89 35.10
CA LEU A 138 23.19 -26.43 35.32
C LEU A 138 23.30 -25.31 36.35
N SER A 139 22.27 -24.47 36.47
CA SER A 139 22.21 -23.36 37.43
C SER A 139 21.81 -23.80 38.84
N GLY A 140 21.33 -25.04 39.03
CA GLY A 140 21.02 -25.59 40.35
C GLY A 140 19.86 -24.89 41.07
N ILE A 141 19.02 -24.15 40.33
CA ILE A 141 17.88 -23.42 40.89
C ILE A 141 16.67 -24.36 40.84
N ASP A 142 16.38 -24.98 41.98
CA ASP A 142 15.14 -25.70 42.23
C ASP A 142 14.01 -24.66 42.43
N VAL A 143 13.27 -24.34 41.35
CA VAL A 143 12.07 -23.49 41.47
C VAL A 143 10.93 -24.35 41.97
N MET A 144 10.81 -24.40 43.29
CA MET A 144 9.69 -25.00 44.03
C MET A 144 8.35 -24.43 43.52
N PRO A 145 7.31 -25.26 43.29
CA PRO A 145 5.97 -24.74 43.02
C PRO A 145 5.40 -24.10 44.30
N PRO A 146 4.52 -23.08 44.19
CA PRO A 146 3.99 -22.41 45.38
C PRO A 146 3.05 -23.36 46.14
N PRO A 147 3.19 -23.51 47.47
CA PRO A 147 2.22 -24.27 48.25
C PRO A 147 0.96 -23.43 48.49
N ALA A 148 -0.19 -24.12 48.47
CA ALA A 148 -1.49 -23.59 48.82
C ALA A 148 -1.53 -23.03 50.26
N SER A 149 -2.33 -21.99 50.43
CA SER A 149 -2.54 -21.20 51.64
C SER A 149 -2.73 -21.99 52.94
N THR A 150 -2.14 -21.51 54.04
CA THR A 150 -2.77 -21.50 55.36
C THR A 150 -2.16 -20.43 56.27
N SER A 151 -3.04 -19.90 57.13
CA SER A 151 -2.99 -18.72 58.00
C SER A 151 -2.01 -18.79 59.18
N GLY A 152 -1.52 -17.62 59.66
CA GLY A 152 -1.09 -17.40 61.05
C GLY A 152 0.17 -16.57 61.26
N ALA A 153 0.02 -15.29 61.65
CA ALA A 153 1.07 -14.36 62.10
C ALA A 153 1.35 -14.51 63.62
N PRO A 154 2.12 -13.62 64.31
CA PRO A 154 3.41 -12.95 64.04
C PRO A 154 4.40 -13.09 65.25
N GLN A 155 5.71 -12.79 65.11
CA GLN A 155 6.48 -12.17 66.21
C GLN A 155 7.72 -11.38 65.73
N GLU A 156 7.83 -10.20 66.33
CA GLU A 156 8.85 -9.17 66.22
C GLU A 156 10.19 -9.57 66.87
N LYS A 157 11.31 -9.05 66.35
CA LYS A 157 12.28 -8.31 67.17
C LYS A 157 13.30 -7.55 66.31
N GLN A 158 13.28 -6.24 66.46
CA GLN A 158 14.25 -5.27 65.99
C GLN A 158 15.63 -5.47 66.65
N THR A 159 16.71 -5.16 65.95
CA THR A 159 17.82 -4.39 66.52
C THR A 159 18.57 -3.65 65.42
N ASN A 160 18.79 -2.37 65.67
CA ASN A 160 19.32 -1.33 64.77
C ASN A 160 20.85 -1.34 64.74
N MET A 161 21.47 -0.76 63.71
CA MET A 161 22.52 0.28 63.82
C MET A 161 22.86 0.85 62.44
N ALA A 162 23.00 2.16 62.41
CA ALA A 162 23.16 3.04 61.27
C ALA A 162 24.62 3.15 60.79
N VAL A 163 24.81 3.53 59.52
CA VAL A 163 25.79 4.55 59.12
C VAL A 163 25.23 5.35 57.94
N GLU A 164 25.36 6.65 58.09
CA GLU A 164 24.93 7.78 57.28
C GLU A 164 25.86 8.10 56.09
N GLU A 165 25.25 8.85 55.18
CA GLU A 165 25.76 9.88 54.27
C GLU A 165 26.80 9.58 53.18
N GLY A 166 26.39 9.99 51.98
CA GLY A 166 27.25 10.17 50.80
C GLY A 166 26.46 10.66 49.58
N GLN A 167 25.64 11.69 49.76
CA GLN A 167 24.90 12.38 48.70
C GLN A 167 25.83 13.38 47.99
N LYS A 168 26.03 13.26 46.67
CA LYS A 168 26.59 14.28 45.76
C LYS A 168 26.10 14.09 44.32
N ASP A 169 24.91 14.58 44.06
CA ASP A 169 24.54 15.50 42.99
C ASP A 169 25.54 15.67 41.81
N MET A 170 25.10 15.36 40.59
CA MET A 170 25.32 16.27 39.46
C MET A 170 24.21 16.11 38.42
N GLU A 171 23.24 16.99 38.58
CA GLU A 171 22.32 17.51 37.58
C GLU A 171 23.09 18.14 36.41
N MET A 172 22.70 17.83 35.18
CA MET A 172 23.04 18.62 33.99
C MET A 172 21.78 18.67 33.12
N ASP A 173 21.13 19.82 33.19
CA ASP A 173 19.92 20.19 32.47
C ASP A 173 20.22 20.64 31.03
N ALA A 174 19.17 20.52 30.21
CA ALA A 174 18.80 21.22 28.99
C ALA A 174 19.84 21.70 27.94
N SER A 175 19.45 21.46 26.68
CA SER A 175 19.25 22.57 25.75
C SER A 175 18.03 22.29 24.87
N GLU A 176 17.07 23.22 24.95
CA GLU A 176 15.83 23.32 24.18
C GLU A 176 16.06 23.48 22.67
N PRO A 177 15.04 23.21 21.83
CA PRO A 177 14.88 23.88 20.55
C PRO A 177 13.86 25.02 20.69
N SER A 178 14.34 26.25 20.56
CA SER A 178 13.50 27.42 20.27
C SER A 178 14.40 28.52 19.70
N SER A 179 14.01 29.32 18.70
CA SER A 179 12.66 29.70 18.34
C SER A 179 12.64 30.44 16.98
N SER A 180 11.45 30.47 16.37
CA SER A 180 10.82 31.67 15.77
C SER A 180 11.45 32.37 14.57
N SER A 181 10.70 32.39 13.45
CA SER A 181 10.31 33.68 12.85
C SER A 181 9.00 33.63 12.07
N ARG A 182 8.37 34.80 12.02
CA ARG A 182 6.95 35.10 11.83
C ARG A 182 6.49 35.08 10.36
N LYS A 183 5.21 34.73 10.20
CA LYS A 183 4.17 35.18 9.25
C LYS A 183 4.55 36.16 8.09
N ARG A 184 4.26 35.70 6.85
CA ARG A 184 3.51 36.32 5.68
C ARG A 184 4.03 37.68 5.10
N PRO A 185 3.65 38.14 3.87
CA PRO A 185 2.77 37.59 2.82
C PRO A 185 3.36 37.63 1.38
N PHE A 186 2.54 37.22 0.41
CA PHE A 186 2.68 37.46 -1.03
C PHE A 186 2.64 38.98 -1.35
N SER A 187 3.59 39.44 -2.14
CA SER A 187 3.66 40.72 -2.87
C SER A 187 4.89 40.60 -3.80
N ASP A 188 4.93 41.01 -5.06
CA ASP A 188 4.05 41.91 -5.80
C ASP A 188 4.16 41.62 -7.29
N ILE A 189 3.08 41.96 -7.97
CA ILE A 189 2.97 42.16 -9.40
C ILE A 189 3.95 43.24 -9.87
N SER A 190 4.73 42.95 -10.91
CA SER A 190 5.34 44.00 -11.72
C SER A 190 4.76 43.93 -13.12
N VAL A 191 3.76 44.78 -13.32
CA VAL A 191 3.31 45.32 -14.60
C VAL A 191 4.37 46.31 -15.08
N LYS A 192 4.97 46.07 -16.26
CA LYS A 192 5.10 47.08 -17.35
C LYS A 192 5.96 46.59 -18.52
N GLY A 193 5.44 46.87 -19.71
CA GLY A 193 6.05 46.66 -21.03
C GLY A 193 4.97 46.41 -22.06
N ALA A 194 3.94 47.27 -22.16
CA ALA A 194 3.96 48.44 -23.04
C ALA A 194 4.38 48.09 -24.48
N GLY A 195 3.42 47.55 -25.24
CA GLY A 195 3.45 47.49 -26.70
C GLY A 195 2.04 47.78 -27.20
N ALA A 196 1.84 48.98 -27.71
CA ALA A 196 0.55 49.54 -28.10
C ALA A 196 0.36 49.43 -29.64
N ILE A 197 -0.82 48.92 -30.05
CA ILE A 197 -1.68 49.39 -31.18
C ILE A 197 -1.19 49.05 -32.63
N PRO A 198 -2.04 48.96 -33.70
CA PRO A 198 -3.52 49.01 -33.84
C PRO A 198 -4.20 47.87 -34.67
N ASN A 199 -5.53 47.81 -34.50
CA ASN A 199 -6.64 47.64 -35.48
C ASN A 199 -6.46 46.96 -36.85
N GLY A 200 -7.44 46.11 -37.18
CA GLY A 200 -7.91 45.87 -38.54
C GLY A 200 -9.10 44.90 -38.55
N GLY A 201 -10.33 45.42 -38.54
CA GLY A 201 -11.56 44.63 -38.70
C GLY A 201 -11.88 44.33 -40.17
N ALA A 202 -12.67 43.29 -40.40
CA ALA A 202 -13.62 43.20 -41.51
C ALA A 202 -14.58 42.03 -41.27
N THR A 203 -15.82 42.37 -40.94
CA THR A 203 -17.02 41.57 -41.16
C THR A 203 -17.19 41.27 -42.64
N TYR A 204 -17.50 40.03 -43.00
CA TYR A 204 -18.30 39.72 -44.18
C TYR A 204 -19.35 38.69 -43.81
N GLN A 205 -20.58 39.17 -43.70
CA GLN A 205 -21.79 38.40 -43.92
C GLN A 205 -21.84 38.02 -45.40
N HIS A 206 -22.31 36.80 -45.69
CA HIS A 206 -22.89 36.47 -46.98
C HIS A 206 -24.08 35.55 -46.72
N ASP A 207 -25.26 36.15 -46.78
CA ASP A 207 -26.55 35.49 -46.97
C ASP A 207 -26.74 35.11 -48.46
N ASP A 208 -27.88 34.50 -48.77
CA ASP A 208 -28.39 33.98 -50.05
C ASP A 208 -28.16 32.46 -50.22
N HIS A 209 -29.11 31.58 -49.88
CA HIS A 209 -30.48 31.34 -50.40
C HIS A 209 -30.47 30.72 -51.82
N GLU A 210 -30.86 29.44 -51.94
CA GLU A 210 -31.83 28.99 -52.96
C GLU A 210 -32.31 27.55 -52.72
N ASP A 211 -33.62 27.40 -52.80
CA ASP A 211 -34.40 26.16 -52.84
C ASP A 211 -34.14 25.34 -54.12
N GLY A 212 -34.39 24.02 -54.08
CA GLY A 212 -34.32 23.20 -55.29
C GLY A 212 -34.72 21.74 -55.14
N ASN A 213 -36.05 21.51 -55.18
CA ASN A 213 -36.80 20.30 -55.56
C ASN A 213 -36.73 19.03 -54.68
#